data_AF-A0A1A9T5M2-F1
#
_entry.id   AF-A0A1A9T5M2-F1
#
_cell.length_a   1.000
_cell.length_b   1.000
_cell.length_c   1.000
_cell.angle_alpha   90.00
_cell.angle_beta   90.00
_cell.angle_gamma   90.00
#
_symmetry.space_group_name_H-M   'P 1'
#
loop_
_entity.id
_entity.type
_entity.pdbx_description
1 polymer ?
#
loop_
_entity_poly.entity_id
_entity_poly.type
_entity_poly.pdbx_seq_one_letter_code
_entity_poly.pdbx_strand_id
1 'polypeptide(L)'
;MLCMNASYAMAEDSNTTGEDIRLIEIDDADCAVKDGKLIAIQNLNPKETIVVWIDRWFMDKQTADHTKQILEPNKMPTPLGCSMTNSGKQHWTIFSSTIQP
;
A
#
# COMPACT_ATOMS: atom_id res chain seq x y z
N MET A 1 -42.95 -3.10 -10.49
CA MET A 1 -41.91 -2.60 -11.41
C MET A 1 -40.59 -2.81 -10.70
N LEU A 2 -39.85 -3.86 -11.06
CA LEU A 2 -38.67 -4.36 -10.34
C LEU A 2 -37.38 -3.90 -11.03
N CYS A 3 -36.42 -3.51 -10.17
CA CYS A 3 -34.95 -3.56 -10.29
C CYS A 3 -34.23 -2.74 -11.37
N MET A 4 -33.47 -1.73 -10.92
CA MET A 4 -32.18 -1.39 -11.54
C MET A 4 -31.12 -1.34 -10.43
N ASN A 5 -30.48 -2.49 -10.21
CA ASN A 5 -29.22 -2.57 -9.47
C ASN A 5 -28.13 -2.04 -10.41
N ALA A 6 -27.46 -0.95 -10.00
CA ALA A 6 -26.20 -0.56 -10.59
C ALA A 6 -25.12 -1.50 -10.04
N SER A 7 -24.83 -2.57 -10.79
CA SER A 7 -23.68 -3.42 -10.54
C SER A 7 -22.41 -2.64 -10.91
N TYR A 8 -21.68 -2.15 -9.91
CA TYR A 8 -20.31 -1.68 -10.11
C TYR A 8 -19.47 -2.89 -10.54
N ALA A 9 -19.00 -2.87 -11.78
CA ALA A 9 -18.03 -3.83 -12.28
C ALA A 9 -16.67 -3.50 -11.65
N MET A 10 -16.20 -4.37 -10.76
CA MET A 10 -14.81 -4.37 -10.33
C MET A 10 -14.00 -4.96 -11.49
N ALA A 11 -13.16 -4.13 -12.11
CA ALA A 11 -12.17 -4.61 -13.06
C ALA A 11 -11.06 -5.32 -12.26
N GLU A 12 -11.15 -6.64 -12.19
CA GLU A 12 -10.12 -7.53 -11.66
C GLU A 12 -9.11 -7.81 -12.78
N ASP A 13 -8.11 -6.95 -12.86
CA ASP A 13 -7.01 -7.07 -13.83
C ASP A 13 -5.86 -7.93 -13.24
N SER A 14 -5.74 -9.09 -13.86
CA SER A 14 -4.62 -10.02 -13.99
C SER A 14 -3.37 -9.92 -13.08
N ASN A 15 -3.31 -10.87 -12.14
CA ASN A 15 -2.16 -11.73 -11.82
C ASN A 15 -0.84 -11.04 -11.38
N THR A 16 -0.80 -10.55 -10.14
CA THR A 16 0.38 -10.69 -9.29
C THR A 16 -0.01 -11.01 -7.84
N THR A 17 0.63 -12.06 -7.37
CA THR A 17 0.64 -12.70 -6.06
C THR A 17 0.79 -11.72 -4.89
N GLY A 18 -0.25 -11.60 -4.04
CA GLY A 18 -0.15 -10.89 -2.75
C GLY A 18 0.93 -11.45 -1.79
N GLU A 19 1.62 -12.53 -2.18
CA GLU A 19 2.76 -13.11 -1.46
C GLU A 19 4.08 -12.36 -1.68
N ASP A 20 4.25 -11.66 -2.82
CA ASP A 20 5.53 -11.04 -3.21
C ASP A 20 5.69 -9.59 -2.74
N ILE A 21 4.65 -9.00 -2.15
CA ILE A 21 4.65 -7.63 -1.66
C ILE A 21 4.18 -7.63 -0.21
N ARG A 22 4.87 -6.88 0.65
CA ARG A 22 4.48 -6.78 2.06
C ARG A 22 4.54 -5.34 2.56
N LEU A 23 3.49 -4.94 3.26
CA LEU A 23 3.54 -3.79 4.17
C LEU A 23 4.09 -4.25 5.51
N ILE A 24 5.13 -3.57 5.99
CA ILE A 24 5.79 -3.88 7.26
C ILE A 24 5.82 -2.66 8.16
N GLU A 25 5.91 -2.91 9.47
CA GLU A 25 6.11 -1.89 10.49
C GLU A 25 7.57 -1.92 10.95
N ILE A 26 8.20 -0.75 11.01
CA ILE A 26 9.59 -0.56 11.43
C ILE A 26 9.61 0.39 12.63
N ASP A 27 10.41 0.06 13.63
CA ASP A 27 10.72 0.96 14.74
C ASP A 27 11.52 2.16 14.21
N ASP A 28 10.94 3.35 14.38
CA ASP A 28 11.52 4.61 13.92
C ASP A 28 11.30 5.68 15.00
N ALA A 29 12.35 6.45 15.30
CA ALA A 29 12.32 7.42 16.39
C ALA A 29 11.31 8.56 16.14
N ASP A 30 11.18 9.02 14.89
CA ASP A 30 10.29 10.13 14.52
C ASP A 30 8.83 9.71 14.49
N CYS A 31 8.56 8.42 14.27
CA CYS A 31 7.24 7.84 14.41
C CYS A 31 6.91 7.49 15.88
N ALA A 32 7.89 7.03 16.65
CA ALA A 32 7.71 6.65 18.05
C ALA A 32 7.27 7.85 18.92
N VAL A 33 7.76 9.07 18.63
CA VAL A 33 7.30 10.29 19.34
C VAL A 33 5.81 10.60 19.15
N LYS A 34 5.13 9.93 18.22
CA LYS A 34 3.69 10.05 17.95
C LYS A 34 2.93 8.77 18.30
N ASP A 35 3.52 7.90 19.11
CA ASP A 35 3.01 6.56 19.44
C ASP A 35 2.75 5.70 18.18
N GLY A 36 3.56 5.88 17.14
CA GLY A 36 3.44 5.20 15.86
C GLY A 36 4.67 4.36 15.49
N LYS A 37 4.55 3.65 14.36
CA LYS A 37 5.64 2.93 13.67
C LYS A 37 5.80 3.50 12.27
N LEU A 38 6.98 3.36 11.68
CA LEU A 38 7.15 3.64 10.25
C LEU A 38 6.52 2.48 9.46
N ILE A 39 5.54 2.80 8.61
CA ILE A 39 5.05 1.85 7.62
C ILE A 39 5.93 1.93 6.38
N ALA A 40 6.38 0.78 5.91
CA ALA A 40 7.15 0.63 4.69
C ALA A 40 6.58 -0.50 3.83
N ILE A 41 6.87 -0.47 2.53
CA ILE A 41 6.50 -1.50 1.57
C ILE A 41 7.74 -2.21 1.02
N GLN A 42 7.70 -3.52 0.91
CA GLN A 42 8.84 -4.33 0.48
C GLN A 42 8.45 -5.28 -0.65
N ASN A 43 9.36 -5.42 -1.62
CA ASN A 43 9.34 -6.49 -2.60
C ASN A 43 10.06 -7.73 -2.03
N LEU A 44 9.35 -8.84 -1.98
CA LEU A 44 9.85 -10.15 -1.55
C LEU A 44 10.25 -11.04 -2.73
N ASN A 45 9.91 -10.64 -3.96
CA ASN A 45 10.39 -11.30 -5.16
C ASN A 45 11.90 -11.00 -5.36
N PRO A 46 12.77 -12.03 -5.44
CA PRO A 46 14.21 -11.82 -5.52
C PRO A 46 14.71 -11.46 -6.92
N LYS A 47 13.85 -11.46 -7.94
CA LYS A 47 14.24 -11.33 -9.36
C LYS A 47 13.53 -10.19 -10.07
N GLU A 48 12.24 -10.03 -9.81
CA GLU A 48 11.39 -9.14 -10.59
C GLU A 48 11.23 -7.79 -9.90
N THR A 49 11.20 -6.73 -10.71
CA THR A 49 10.76 -5.41 -10.24
C THR A 49 9.23 -5.39 -10.23
N ILE A 50 8.64 -4.89 -9.16
CA ILE A 50 7.18 -4.80 -9.04
C ILE A 50 6.76 -3.34 -8.97
N VAL A 51 5.86 -2.93 -9.85
CA VAL A 51 5.16 -1.66 -9.76
C VAL A 51 3.93 -1.86 -8.88
N VAL A 52 3.83 -1.10 -7.79
CA VAL A 52 2.71 -1.19 -6.84
C VAL A 52 2.02 0.15 -6.75
N TRP A 53 0.71 0.16 -6.92
CA TRP A 53 -0.13 1.30 -6.59
C TRP A 53 -0.68 1.11 -5.18
N ILE A 54 -0.52 2.13 -4.33
CA ILE A 54 -0.97 2.10 -2.94
C ILE A 54 -2.00 3.19 -2.68
N ASP A 55 -2.95 2.87 -1.83
CA ASP A 55 -3.94 3.79 -1.29
C ASP A 55 -3.57 4.14 0.13
N ARG A 56 -3.70 5.41 0.47
CA ARG A 56 -3.56 5.87 1.85
C ARG A 56 -4.94 6.02 2.48
N TRP A 57 -5.00 5.70 3.76
CA TRP A 57 -6.16 5.86 4.62
C TRP A 57 -5.77 6.77 5.77
N PHE A 58 -6.55 7.82 6.01
CA PHE A 58 -6.36 8.75 7.11
C PHE A 58 -7.64 8.85 7.92
N MET A 59 -7.55 8.61 9.23
CA MET A 59 -8.71 8.53 10.12
C MET A 59 -9.82 7.62 9.57
N ASP A 60 -9.42 6.44 9.10
CA ASP A 60 -10.29 5.40 8.52
C ASP A 60 -11.07 5.83 7.25
N LYS A 61 -10.60 6.88 6.56
CA LYS A 61 -11.09 7.31 5.25
C LYS A 61 -10.00 7.19 4.20
N GLN A 62 -10.30 6.52 3.10
CA GLN A 62 -9.42 6.47 1.95
C GLN A 62 -9.23 7.87 1.38
N THR A 63 -7.99 8.27 1.16
CA THR A 63 -7.64 9.52 0.51
C THR A 63 -7.69 9.35 -1.01
N ALA A 64 -7.83 10.46 -1.75
CA ALA A 64 -8.03 10.39 -3.21
C ALA A 64 -6.74 10.05 -4.00
N ASP A 65 -5.59 10.03 -3.34
CA ASP A 65 -4.29 9.75 -3.95
C ASP A 65 -4.03 8.24 -4.07
N HIS A 66 -3.78 7.82 -5.31
CA HIS A 66 -3.13 6.55 -5.64
C HIS A 66 -1.64 6.83 -5.88
N THR A 67 -0.78 6.36 -4.98
CA THR A 67 0.66 6.61 -5.10
C THR A 67 1.34 5.42 -5.77
N LYS A 68 2.14 5.68 -6.80
CA LYS A 68 2.97 4.66 -7.46
C LYS A 68 4.25 4.40 -6.66
N GLN A 69 4.56 3.14 -6.43
CA GLN A 69 5.81 2.64 -5.87
C GLN A 69 6.48 1.72 -6.89
N ILE A 70 7.79 1.85 -7.07
CA ILE A 70 8.59 0.94 -7.90
C ILE A 70 9.50 0.20 -6.94
N LEU A 71 9.29 -1.11 -6.81
CA LEU A 71 9.98 -1.94 -5.84
C LEU A 71 10.95 -2.86 -6.59
N GLU A 72 12.22 -2.48 -6.59
CA GLU A 72 13.28 -3.31 -7.16
C GLU A 72 13.55 -4.54 -6.28
N PRO A 73 13.98 -5.67 -6.88
CA PRO A 73 14.31 -6.88 -6.14
C PRO A 73 15.50 -6.65 -5.18
N ASN A 74 15.46 -7.31 -4.03
CA ASN A 74 16.53 -7.28 -3.01
C ASN A 74 16.88 -5.88 -2.47
N LYS A 75 15.97 -4.91 -2.59
CA LYS A 75 16.13 -3.59 -1.98
C LYS A 75 15.55 -3.52 -0.59
N MET A 76 16.02 -2.53 0.16
CA MET A 76 15.44 -2.15 1.45
C MET A 76 13.98 -1.75 1.27
N PRO A 77 13.13 -1.97 2.29
CA PRO A 77 11.75 -1.51 2.29
C PRO A 77 11.64 -0.01 2.00
N THR A 78 10.74 0.36 1.10
CA THR A 78 10.46 1.76 0.73
C THR A 78 9.54 2.38 1.79
N PRO A 79 9.95 3.48 2.46
CA PRO A 79 9.14 4.10 3.50
C PRO A 79 7.90 4.80 2.91
N LEU A 80 6.75 4.63 3.58
CA LEU A 80 5.49 5.29 3.22
C LEU A 80 5.10 6.39 4.20
N GLY A 81 5.39 6.19 5.49
CA GLY A 81 5.18 7.20 6.54
C GLY A 81 4.79 6.58 7.88
N CYS A 82 4.65 7.41 8.92
CA CYS A 82 4.28 6.94 10.25
C CYS A 82 2.82 6.46 10.30
N SER A 83 2.52 5.38 11.03
CA SER A 83 1.14 4.92 11.27
C SER A 83 0.31 5.91 12.10
N MET A 84 0.97 6.77 12.87
CA MET A 84 0.37 7.84 13.64
C MET A 84 0.99 9.19 13.27
N THR A 85 0.12 10.19 13.12
CA THR A 85 0.50 11.60 12.94
C THR A 85 -0.04 12.43 14.11
N ASN A 86 0.37 13.69 14.21
CA ASN A 86 -0.20 14.63 15.19
C ASN A 86 -1.71 14.86 14.99
N SER A 87 -2.24 14.53 13.81
CA SER A 87 -3.63 14.80 13.42
C SER A 87 -4.49 13.54 13.35
N GLY A 88 -3.92 12.35 13.51
CA GLY A 88 -4.68 11.10 13.48
C GLY A 88 -3.90 9.89 12.96
N LYS A 89 -4.56 8.73 13.04
CA LYS A 89 -4.10 7.44 12.52
C LYS A 89 -4.08 7.46 10.99
N GLN A 90 -3.09 6.80 10.41
CA GLN A 90 -3.08 6.47 8.99
C GLN A 90 -2.58 5.05 8.74
N HIS A 91 -3.00 4.47 7.63
CA HIS A 91 -2.49 3.21 7.13
C HIS A 91 -2.52 3.18 5.60
N TRP A 92 -2.00 2.12 5.01
CA TRP A 92 -1.95 1.93 3.56
C TRP A 92 -2.55 0.59 3.17
N THR A 93 -3.12 0.52 1.98
CA THR A 93 -3.56 -0.71 1.34
C THR A 93 -2.97 -0.80 -0.07
N ILE A 94 -2.73 -2.01 -0.55
CA ILE A 94 -2.29 -2.23 -1.93
C ILE A 94 -3.54 -2.11 -2.83
N PHE A 95 -3.52 -1.18 -3.77
CA PHE A 95 -4.57 -1.00 -4.77
C PHE A 95 -4.40 -1.99 -5.91
N SER A 96 -3.21 -2.00 -6.51
CA SER A 96 -2.85 -2.94 -7.57
C SER A 96 -1.34 -3.15 -7.62
N SER A 97 -0.91 -4.23 -8.27
CA SER A 97 0.49 -4.50 -8.54
C SER A 97 0.68 -5.11 -9.92
N THR A 98 1.86 -4.91 -10.49
CA THR A 98 2.24 -5.51 -11.77
C THR A 98 3.74 -5.77 -11.78
N ILE A 99 4.15 -6.98 -12.14
CA ILE A 99 5.57 -7.26 -12.44
C ILE A 99 5.96 -6.45 -13.68
N GLN A 100 7.06 -5.72 -13.56
CA GLN A 100 7.67 -5.05 -14.69
C GLN A 100 8.54 -6.07 -15.45
N PRO A 101 8.31 -6.27 -16.76
CA PRO A 101 9.09 -7.19 -17.58
C PRO A 101 10.51 -6.69 -17.88
#